data_AF-A0A2W5A5S3-F1
#
_entry.id   AF-A0A2W5A5S3-F1
#
_cell.length_a   1.000
_cell.length_b   1.000
_cell.length_c   1.000
_cell.angle_alpha   90.00
_cell.angle_beta   90.00
_cell.angle_gamma   90.00
#
_symmetry.space_group_name_H-M   'P 1'
#
loop_
_entity.id
_entity.type
_entity.pdbx_description
1 polymer ?
#
loop_
_entity_poly.entity_id
_entity_poly.type
_entity_poly.pdbx_seq_one_letter_code
_entity_poly.pdbx_strand_id
1 'polypeptide(L)'
;MSDNTEDPKKPTEPVPAQPQPETPAPEQTDDFNDDAPTMGLDAQLKQQARKPIELTQKNIKQIMYGAGGVVALILILMIYSCQPKNGSMAFGICSAFLEQNTPYPHTLRYTDIEGSRTAVRIYFTNVDPYGEFKQEMIECTFGPDEKMGMKVTQIMRNRRPVDPALIRSFNVSLPTIISSDPYLVLPPKWKNPLVDE
;
A
#
# COMPACT_ATOMS: atom_id res chain seq x y z
N MET A 1 -46.66 -32.12 -7.98
CA MET A 1 -45.63 -32.97 -7.34
C MET A 1 -44.30 -32.31 -7.65
N SER A 2 -43.95 -31.22 -6.98
CA SER A 2 -43.61 -31.10 -5.55
C SER A 2 -42.32 -31.86 -5.23
N ASP A 3 -41.20 -31.16 -5.14
CA ASP A 3 -40.37 -31.21 -3.93
C ASP A 3 -39.44 -30.00 -3.88
N ASN A 4 -39.78 -29.06 -2.99
CA ASN A 4 -38.94 -27.93 -2.57
C ASN A 4 -38.29 -28.39 -1.27
N THR A 5 -36.99 -28.63 -1.27
CA THR A 5 -36.22 -28.87 -0.05
C THR A 5 -35.59 -27.55 0.38
N GLU A 6 -36.25 -26.87 1.32
CA GLU A 6 -35.73 -25.72 2.05
C GLU A 6 -34.70 -26.20 3.09
N ASP A 7 -33.47 -25.70 3.03
CA ASP A 7 -32.45 -25.94 4.04
C ASP A 7 -32.70 -25.09 5.31
N PRO A 8 -32.53 -25.66 6.51
CA PRO A 8 -32.83 -24.98 7.77
C PRO A 8 -31.79 -23.91 8.13
N LYS A 9 -32.33 -22.71 8.38
CA LYS A 9 -31.67 -21.50 8.87
C LYS A 9 -30.91 -21.77 10.17
N LYS A 10 -29.58 -21.65 10.13
CA LYS A 10 -28.66 -21.80 11.26
C LYS A 10 -28.92 -20.71 12.33
N PRO A 11 -28.94 -21.04 13.64
CA PRO A 11 -29.12 -20.06 14.72
C PRO A 11 -27.94 -19.08 14.81
N THR A 12 -28.25 -17.79 14.84
CA THR A 12 -27.32 -16.70 15.11
C THR A 12 -26.89 -16.72 16.57
N GLU A 13 -25.59 -16.91 16.81
CA GLU A 13 -24.97 -16.77 18.14
C GLU A 13 -25.10 -15.33 18.66
N PRO A 14 -25.44 -15.13 19.95
CA PRO A 14 -25.48 -13.80 20.54
C PRO A 14 -24.06 -13.25 20.72
N VAL A 15 -23.82 -12.08 20.12
CA VAL A 15 -22.58 -11.31 20.26
C VAL A 15 -22.44 -10.86 21.74
N PRO A 16 -21.32 -11.15 22.42
CA PRO A 16 -21.09 -10.69 23.79
C PRO A 16 -20.96 -9.16 23.82
N ALA A 17 -21.68 -8.55 24.76
CA ALA A 17 -21.69 -7.12 25.01
C ALA A 17 -20.27 -6.61 25.33
N GLN A 18 -19.85 -5.56 24.61
CA GLN A 18 -18.60 -4.87 24.92
C GLN A 18 -18.70 -4.13 26.26
N PRO A 19 -17.67 -4.16 27.12
CA PRO A 19 -17.62 -3.39 28.35
C PRO A 19 -17.61 -1.89 28.06
N GLN A 20 -18.45 -1.14 28.76
CA GLN A 20 -18.45 0.32 28.72
C GLN A 20 -17.17 0.87 29.39
N PRO A 21 -16.55 1.93 28.86
CA PRO A 21 -15.47 2.62 29.55
C PRO A 21 -16.01 3.32 30.80
N GLU A 22 -15.48 2.93 31.96
CA GLU A 22 -15.72 3.57 33.24
C GLU A 22 -15.13 5.00 33.23
N THR A 23 -16.00 5.98 33.46
CA THR A 23 -15.63 7.37 33.72
C THR A 23 -14.86 7.46 35.04
N PRO A 24 -13.62 8.00 35.07
CA PRO A 24 -12.95 8.27 36.33
C PRO A 24 -13.62 9.45 37.04
N ALA A 25 -13.92 9.23 38.33
CA ALA A 25 -14.44 10.20 39.27
C ALA A 25 -13.46 11.38 39.48
N PRO A 26 -13.97 12.58 39.84
CA PRO A 26 -13.12 13.71 40.19
C PRO A 26 -12.41 13.48 41.53
N GLU A 27 -11.09 13.47 41.49
CA GLU A 27 -10.21 13.36 42.64
C GLU A 27 -10.13 14.69 43.41
N GLN A 28 -9.96 14.53 44.72
CA GLN A 28 -10.10 15.53 45.77
C GLN A 28 -9.13 16.71 45.67
N THR A 29 -9.65 17.85 46.06
CA THR A 29 -8.92 19.08 46.38
C THR A 29 -8.15 18.90 47.68
N ASP A 30 -6.83 18.82 47.59
CA ASP A 30 -5.94 18.98 48.75
C ASP A 30 -5.53 20.44 48.88
N ASP A 31 -5.86 21.00 50.05
CA ASP A 31 -5.36 22.25 50.63
C ASP A 31 -3.83 22.33 50.49
N PHE A 32 -3.36 23.21 49.60
CA PHE A 32 -1.94 23.55 49.51
C PHE A 32 -1.71 24.89 50.21
N ASN A 33 -1.07 24.80 51.38
CA ASN A 33 -0.60 25.91 52.19
C ASN A 33 0.11 27.00 51.36
N ASP A 34 -0.48 28.19 51.36
CA ASP A 34 0.16 29.46 51.02
C ASP A 34 1.16 29.83 52.13
N ASP A 35 2.42 29.42 51.99
CA ASP A 35 3.56 30.07 52.66
C ASP A 35 4.89 29.59 52.04
N ALA A 36 5.11 29.91 50.78
CA ALA A 36 6.44 29.89 50.17
C ALA A 36 6.66 31.19 49.38
N PRO A 37 7.78 31.91 49.60
CA PRO A 37 8.03 33.17 48.94
C PRO A 37 8.14 32.94 47.45
N THR A 38 7.22 33.55 46.69
CA THR A 38 7.23 33.61 45.24
C THR A 38 8.48 34.36 44.79
N MET A 39 9.59 33.64 44.63
CA MET A 39 10.70 34.13 43.83
C MET A 39 10.16 34.32 42.41
N GLY A 40 10.06 35.58 41.98
CA GLY A 40 9.48 35.97 40.72
C GLY A 40 9.98 35.10 39.56
N LEU A 41 9.06 34.71 38.69
CA LEU A 41 9.30 33.96 37.46
C LEU A 41 10.49 34.53 36.66
N ASP A 42 10.68 35.84 36.76
CA ASP A 42 11.76 36.62 36.14
C ASP A 42 13.17 36.28 36.67
N ALA A 43 13.28 35.91 37.95
CA ALA A 43 14.54 35.51 38.58
C ALA A 43 14.93 34.07 38.18
N GLN A 44 13.94 33.18 38.04
CA GLN A 44 14.17 31.81 37.53
C GLN A 44 14.52 31.83 36.04
N LEU A 45 13.86 32.67 35.22
CA LEU A 45 14.22 32.87 33.81
C LEU A 45 15.66 33.39 33.66
N LYS A 46 16.10 34.34 34.50
CA LYS A 46 17.48 34.88 34.47
C LYS A 46 18.54 33.87 34.93
N GLN A 47 18.23 32.96 35.83
CA GLN A 47 19.16 31.90 36.24
C GLN A 47 19.26 30.76 35.22
N GLN A 48 18.16 30.41 34.55
CA GLN A 48 18.18 29.42 33.46
C GLN A 48 18.85 29.96 32.18
N ALA A 49 18.70 31.26 31.89
CA ALA A 49 19.33 31.91 30.73
C ALA A 49 20.85 32.11 30.85
N ARG A 50 21.45 31.84 32.02
CA ARG A 50 22.86 32.15 32.33
C ARG A 50 23.75 30.94 32.56
N LYS A 51 23.33 29.71 32.26
CA LYS A 51 24.28 28.60 32.13
C LYS A 51 24.84 28.62 30.71
N PRO A 52 25.99 29.27 30.43
CA PRO A 52 26.65 29.09 29.16
C PRO A 52 26.97 27.61 29.06
N ILE A 53 26.50 26.98 27.99
CA ILE A 53 26.85 25.62 27.70
C ILE A 53 28.36 25.66 27.36
N GLU A 54 29.23 25.42 28.34
CA GLU A 54 30.67 25.22 28.13
C GLU A 54 30.86 23.89 27.41
N LEU A 55 30.53 23.89 26.11
CA LEU A 55 30.80 22.82 25.19
C LEU A 55 32.31 22.70 25.03
N THR A 56 32.93 21.88 25.89
CA THR A 56 34.33 21.51 25.77
C THR A 56 34.55 20.96 24.36
N GLN A 57 35.60 21.38 23.64
CA GLN A 57 35.85 21.00 22.24
C GLN A 57 35.77 19.48 21.97
N LYS A 58 36.05 18.63 22.97
CA LYS A 58 35.92 17.17 22.90
C LYS A 58 34.47 16.72 22.75
N ASN A 59 33.53 17.38 23.44
CA ASN A 59 32.10 17.11 23.36
C ASN A 59 31.51 17.61 22.03
N ILE A 60 32.03 18.71 21.47
CA ILE A 60 31.62 19.22 20.15
C ILE A 60 31.94 18.21 19.05
N LYS A 61 33.13 17.61 19.05
CA LYS A 61 33.50 16.58 18.07
C LYS A 61 32.57 15.37 18.16
N GLN A 62 32.25 14.92 19.38
CA GLN A 62 31.37 13.77 19.61
C GLN A 62 29.92 14.06 19.19
N ILE A 63 29.42 15.27 19.46
CA ILE A 63 28.11 15.75 18.99
C ILE A 63 28.10 15.87 17.45
N MET A 64 29.18 16.37 16.84
CA MET A 64 29.27 16.51 15.39
C MET A 64 29.28 15.17 14.66
N TYR A 65 30.01 14.16 15.18
CA TYR A 65 29.96 12.80 14.64
C TYR A 65 28.59 12.15 14.86
N GLY A 66 27.94 12.40 16.01
CA GLY A 66 26.58 11.93 16.27
C GLY A 66 25.55 12.55 15.31
N ALA A 67 25.58 13.87 15.14
CA ALA A 67 24.72 14.59 14.21
C ALA A 67 24.96 14.15 12.75
N GLY A 68 26.22 14.01 12.35
CA GLY A 68 26.59 13.49 11.02
C GLY A 68 26.05 12.08 10.76
N GLY A 69 26.12 11.20 11.76
CA GLY A 69 25.56 9.85 11.68
C GLY A 69 24.03 9.84 11.52
N VAL A 70 23.32 10.70 12.26
CA VAL A 70 21.86 10.83 12.14
C VAL A 70 21.45 11.36 10.77
N VAL A 71 22.14 12.39 10.26
CA VAL A 71 21.87 12.93 8.92
C VAL A 71 22.11 11.88 7.84
N ALA A 72 23.21 11.13 7.91
CA ALA A 72 23.49 10.05 6.98
C ALA A 72 22.40 8.96 7.01
N LEU A 73 21.92 8.57 8.20
CA LEU A 73 20.85 7.59 8.36
C LEU A 73 19.53 8.08 7.71
N ILE A 74 19.16 9.35 7.93
CA ILE A 74 17.96 9.94 7.32
C ILE A 74 18.06 9.95 5.79
N LEU A 75 19.22 10.29 5.24
CA LEU A 75 19.44 10.27 3.79
C LEU A 75 19.31 8.85 3.22
N ILE A 76 19.87 7.85 3.88
CA ILE A 76 19.73 6.45 3.48
C ILE A 76 18.25 6.04 3.50
N LEU A 77 17.52 6.36 4.58
CA LEU A 77 16.09 6.04 4.69
C LEU A 77 15.26 6.75 3.62
N MET A 78 15.56 8.00 3.26
CA MET A 78 14.91 8.70 2.16
C MET A 78 15.13 8.00 0.83
N ILE A 79 16.38 7.62 0.52
CA ILE A 79 16.72 6.93 -0.74
C ILE A 79 15.98 5.58 -0.83
N TYR A 80 15.97 4.80 0.26
CA TYR A 80 15.27 3.52 0.29
C TYR A 80 13.74 3.69 0.21
N SER A 81 13.19 4.75 0.79
CA SER A 81 11.74 5.01 0.78
C SER A 81 11.22 5.47 -0.58
N CYS A 82 12.09 6.01 -1.44
CA CYS A 82 11.75 6.41 -2.81
C CYS A 82 11.80 5.28 -3.84
N GLN A 83 12.18 4.05 -3.46
CA GLN A 83 12.19 2.93 -4.40
C GLN A 83 10.75 2.51 -4.76
N PRO A 84 10.48 2.24 -6.05
CA PRO A 84 9.16 1.79 -6.47
C PRO A 84 8.82 0.44 -5.82
N LYS A 85 7.56 0.27 -5.44
CA LYS A 85 7.08 -1.01 -4.91
C LYS A 85 7.06 -2.03 -6.03
N ASN A 86 7.66 -3.19 -5.80
CA ASN A 86 7.59 -4.31 -6.73
C ASN A 86 6.31 -5.12 -6.49
N GLY A 87 5.65 -5.49 -7.58
CA GLY A 87 4.48 -6.35 -7.63
C GLY A 87 4.86 -7.84 -7.65
N SER A 88 3.83 -8.69 -7.74
CA SER A 88 4.02 -10.14 -7.84
C SER A 88 4.28 -10.58 -9.28
N MET A 89 4.87 -11.76 -9.46
CA MET A 89 5.07 -12.35 -10.79
C MET A 89 3.75 -12.50 -11.58
N ALA A 90 2.65 -12.75 -10.86
CA ALA A 90 1.30 -12.80 -11.42
C ALA A 90 0.90 -11.47 -12.07
N PHE A 91 1.28 -10.33 -11.47
CA PHE A 91 1.08 -9.02 -12.06
C PHE A 91 1.88 -8.88 -13.36
N GLY A 92 3.18 -9.22 -13.35
CA GLY A 92 4.03 -9.16 -14.54
C GLY A 92 3.54 -10.02 -15.71
N ILE A 93 2.97 -11.19 -15.41
CA ILE A 93 2.35 -12.05 -16.43
C ILE A 93 1.06 -11.42 -16.98
N CYS A 94 0.21 -10.88 -16.11
CA CYS A 94 -1.06 -10.27 -16.53
C CYS A 94 -0.83 -8.96 -17.30
N SER A 95 0.18 -8.16 -16.93
CA SER A 95 0.58 -6.96 -17.67
C SER A 95 1.13 -7.31 -19.05
N ALA A 96 2.00 -8.33 -19.15
CA ALA A 96 2.51 -8.80 -20.44
C ALA A 96 1.38 -9.27 -21.38
N PHE A 97 0.39 -10.00 -20.85
CA PHE A 97 -0.80 -10.37 -21.63
C PHE A 97 -1.55 -9.13 -22.13
N LEU A 98 -1.75 -8.14 -21.25
CA LEU A 98 -2.47 -6.92 -21.57
C LEU A 98 -1.76 -6.10 -22.66
N GLU A 99 -0.44 -5.96 -22.55
CA GLU A 99 0.40 -5.26 -23.53
C GLU A 99 0.35 -5.92 -24.91
N GLN A 100 0.36 -7.26 -24.96
CA GLN A 100 0.29 -8.01 -26.21
C GLN A 100 -1.09 -7.93 -26.89
N ASN A 101 -2.17 -7.72 -26.12
CA ASN A 101 -3.55 -7.74 -26.62
C ASN A 101 -4.19 -6.36 -26.74
N THR A 102 -3.44 -5.29 -26.48
CA THR A 102 -3.91 -3.91 -26.61
C THR A 102 -3.34 -3.27 -27.88
N PRO A 103 -4.16 -2.65 -28.75
CA PRO A 103 -3.69 -2.09 -30.03
C PRO A 103 -2.61 -1.00 -29.92
N TYR A 104 -2.61 -0.22 -28.83
CA TYR A 104 -1.68 0.89 -28.61
C TYR A 104 -1.09 0.86 -27.19
N PRO A 105 -0.13 -0.04 -26.92
CA PRO A 105 0.40 -0.26 -25.58
C PRO A 105 1.12 0.97 -25.01
N HIS A 106 1.66 1.85 -25.86
CA HIS A 106 2.31 3.09 -25.42
C HIS A 106 1.35 4.11 -24.78
N THR A 107 0.03 3.95 -24.98
CA THR A 107 -1.00 4.79 -24.35
C THR A 107 -1.53 4.19 -23.06
N LEU A 108 -1.07 2.98 -22.70
CA LEU A 108 -1.59 2.24 -21.57
C LEU A 108 -1.09 2.83 -20.26
N ARG A 109 -2.03 3.19 -19.37
CA ARG A 109 -1.72 3.69 -18.03
C ARG A 109 -2.47 2.91 -16.99
N TYR A 110 -1.72 2.20 -16.14
CA TYR A 110 -2.27 1.49 -15.00
C TYR A 110 -2.79 2.50 -13.96
N THR A 111 -4.06 2.39 -13.60
CA THR A 111 -4.72 3.29 -12.63
C THR A 111 -4.74 2.67 -11.24
N ASP A 112 -5.09 1.38 -11.15
CA ASP A 112 -5.18 0.66 -9.89
C ASP A 112 -4.94 -0.83 -10.10
N ILE A 113 -4.48 -1.52 -9.04
CA ILE A 113 -4.17 -2.94 -9.07
C ILE A 113 -4.67 -3.58 -7.79
N GLU A 114 -5.55 -4.56 -7.95
CA GLU A 114 -6.04 -5.41 -6.88
C GLU A 114 -5.41 -6.81 -7.03
N GLY A 115 -4.70 -7.26 -6.00
CA GLY A 115 -4.10 -8.60 -5.96
C GLY A 115 -4.78 -9.50 -4.94
N SER A 116 -5.11 -10.72 -5.35
CA SER A 116 -5.47 -11.84 -4.49
C SER A 116 -4.43 -12.96 -4.64
N ARG A 117 -4.56 -14.04 -3.86
CA ARG A 117 -3.65 -15.20 -3.93
C ARG A 117 -3.70 -15.91 -5.27
N THR A 118 -4.85 -15.89 -5.93
CA THR A 118 -5.11 -16.65 -7.16
C THR A 118 -5.52 -15.77 -8.34
N ALA A 119 -5.70 -14.47 -8.13
CA ALA A 119 -6.17 -13.56 -9.17
C ALA A 119 -5.50 -12.20 -9.05
N VAL A 120 -5.24 -11.58 -10.19
CA VAL A 120 -4.77 -10.19 -10.28
C VAL A 120 -5.73 -9.42 -11.17
N ARG A 121 -6.25 -8.30 -10.65
CA ARG A 121 -7.09 -7.37 -11.39
C ARG A 121 -6.35 -6.06 -11.58
N ILE A 122 -6.30 -5.62 -12.83
CA ILE A 122 -5.61 -4.41 -13.25
C ILE A 122 -6.68 -3.50 -13.88
N TYR A 123 -6.81 -2.30 -13.32
CA TYR A 123 -7.55 -1.22 -13.94
C TYR A 123 -6.57 -0.35 -14.70
N PHE A 124 -6.91 -0.02 -15.94
CA PHE A 124 -6.05 0.76 -16.81
C PHE A 124 -6.87 1.69 -17.69
N THR A 125 -6.22 2.75 -18.14
CA THR A 125 -6.74 3.60 -19.21
C THR A 125 -5.92 3.39 -20.47
N ASN A 126 -6.56 3.48 -21.63
CA ASN A 126 -5.93 3.51 -22.93
C ASN A 126 -6.58 4.56 -23.81
N VAL A 127 -5.84 5.00 -24.83
CA VAL A 127 -6.35 5.88 -25.87
C VAL A 127 -6.62 5.04 -27.10
N ASP A 128 -7.85 5.08 -27.58
CA ASP A 128 -8.25 4.34 -28.75
C ASP A 128 -7.75 5.01 -30.05
N PRO A 129 -7.90 4.39 -31.23
CA PRO A 129 -7.45 5.01 -32.48
C PRO A 129 -8.15 6.33 -32.83
N TYR A 130 -9.27 6.65 -32.19
CA TYR A 130 -10.03 7.88 -32.37
C TYR A 130 -9.65 8.98 -31.36
N GLY A 131 -8.73 8.69 -30.44
CA GLY A 131 -8.31 9.61 -29.39
C GLY A 131 -9.22 9.61 -28.16
N GLU A 132 -10.18 8.68 -28.05
CA GLU A 132 -11.03 8.57 -26.88
C GLU A 132 -10.30 7.87 -25.73
N PHE A 133 -10.37 8.46 -24.54
CA PHE A 133 -9.89 7.84 -23.31
C PHE A 133 -10.91 6.80 -22.82
N LYS A 134 -10.47 5.55 -22.70
CA LYS A 134 -11.31 4.45 -22.19
C LYS A 134 -10.69 3.89 -20.93
N GLN A 135 -11.50 3.76 -19.89
CA GLN A 135 -11.14 3.03 -18.68
C GLN A 135 -11.61 1.59 -18.81
N GLU A 136 -10.67 0.67 -18.71
CA GLU A 136 -10.89 -0.75 -18.86
C GLU A 136 -10.37 -1.50 -17.63
N MET A 137 -10.80 -2.74 -17.49
CA MET A 137 -10.31 -3.66 -16.47
C MET A 137 -9.93 -5.01 -17.10
N ILE A 138 -8.87 -5.61 -16.59
CA ILE A 138 -8.51 -6.98 -16.87
C ILE A 138 -8.31 -7.75 -15.56
N GLU A 139 -8.77 -9.00 -15.51
CA GLU A 139 -8.59 -9.89 -14.39
C GLU A 139 -8.00 -11.21 -14.88
N CYS A 140 -6.83 -11.56 -14.38
CA CYS A 140 -6.14 -12.81 -14.67
C CYS A 140 -6.24 -13.74 -13.46
N THR A 141 -6.84 -14.90 -13.65
CA THR A 141 -6.88 -15.97 -12.65
C THR A 141 -5.79 -16.99 -12.95
N PHE A 142 -5.09 -17.40 -11.91
CA PHE A 142 -3.96 -18.33 -11.97
C PHE A 142 -4.32 -19.65 -11.32
N GLY A 143 -3.77 -20.72 -11.85
CA GLY A 143 -3.84 -22.07 -11.30
C GLY A 143 -2.47 -22.74 -11.31
N PRO A 144 -2.32 -23.87 -10.61
CA PRO A 144 -1.07 -24.61 -10.58
C PRO A 144 -0.76 -25.24 -11.95
N ASP A 145 0.53 -25.31 -12.28
CA ASP A 145 1.05 -26.02 -13.45
C ASP A 145 2.25 -26.89 -13.08
N GLU A 146 2.32 -28.11 -13.61
CA GLU A 146 3.37 -29.08 -13.26
C GLU A 146 4.76 -28.66 -13.72
N LYS A 147 4.86 -27.89 -14.81
CA LYS A 147 6.16 -27.51 -15.40
C LYS A 147 6.62 -26.15 -14.90
N MET A 148 5.70 -25.19 -14.81
CA MET A 148 6.01 -23.78 -14.55
C MET A 148 5.63 -23.34 -13.12
N GLY A 149 4.97 -24.20 -12.34
CA GLY A 149 4.41 -23.87 -11.03
C GLY A 149 3.08 -23.11 -11.12
N MET A 150 2.92 -22.21 -12.10
CA MET A 150 1.69 -21.46 -12.33
C MET A 150 1.35 -21.32 -13.82
N LYS A 151 0.06 -21.29 -14.13
CA LYS A 151 -0.49 -20.98 -15.46
C LYS A 151 -1.71 -20.08 -15.32
N VAL A 152 -2.05 -19.39 -16.40
CA VAL A 152 -3.29 -18.61 -16.46
C VAL A 152 -4.45 -19.55 -16.80
N THR A 153 -5.47 -19.59 -15.95
CA THR A 153 -6.66 -20.43 -16.13
C THR A 153 -7.80 -19.67 -16.80
N GLN A 154 -7.96 -18.40 -16.44
CA GLN A 154 -9.05 -17.56 -16.93
C GLN A 154 -8.57 -16.12 -17.04
N ILE A 155 -8.99 -15.44 -18.10
CA ILE A 155 -8.80 -14.01 -18.27
C ILE A 155 -10.15 -13.37 -18.56
N MET A 156 -10.51 -12.35 -17.77
CA MET A 156 -11.68 -11.53 -18.00
C MET A 156 -11.23 -10.14 -18.42
N ARG A 157 -11.72 -9.64 -19.57
CA ARG A 157 -11.54 -8.25 -20.00
C ARG A 157 -12.88 -7.53 -19.95
N ASN A 158 -12.98 -6.46 -19.18
CA ASN A 158 -14.23 -5.72 -18.96
C ASN A 158 -15.40 -6.65 -18.60
N ARG A 159 -15.15 -7.59 -17.67
CA ARG A 159 -16.10 -8.62 -17.21
C ARG A 159 -16.57 -9.60 -18.31
N ARG A 160 -15.87 -9.68 -19.44
CA ARG A 160 -16.11 -10.65 -20.50
C ARG A 160 -14.98 -11.67 -20.55
N PRO A 161 -15.27 -12.97 -20.61
CA PRO A 161 -14.24 -13.99 -20.74
C PRO A 161 -13.52 -13.85 -22.08
N VAL A 162 -12.20 -13.94 -22.04
CA VAL A 162 -11.36 -14.04 -23.23
C VAL A 162 -11.43 -15.46 -23.80
N ASP A 163 -11.26 -15.60 -25.11
CA ASP A 163 -11.24 -16.89 -25.79
C ASP A 163 -10.20 -17.85 -25.16
N PRO A 164 -10.59 -19.05 -24.71
CA PRO A 164 -9.67 -20.03 -24.16
C PRO A 164 -8.58 -20.47 -25.14
N ALA A 165 -8.78 -20.37 -26.46
CA ALA A 165 -7.72 -20.62 -27.43
C ALA A 165 -6.56 -19.63 -27.27
N LEU A 166 -6.86 -18.35 -27.05
CA LEU A 166 -5.88 -17.30 -26.83
C LEU A 166 -5.13 -17.48 -25.51
N ILE A 167 -5.83 -17.88 -24.45
CA ILE A 167 -5.23 -18.20 -23.15
C ILE A 167 -4.26 -19.38 -23.28
N ARG A 168 -4.63 -20.42 -24.05
CA ARG A 168 -3.74 -21.56 -24.31
C ARG A 168 -2.49 -21.15 -25.07
N SER A 169 -2.61 -20.33 -26.12
CA SER A 169 -1.42 -19.83 -26.84
C SER A 169 -0.53 -18.96 -25.95
N PHE A 170 -1.12 -18.15 -25.07
CA PHE A 170 -0.37 -17.35 -24.12
C PHE A 170 0.35 -18.19 -23.06
N ASN A 171 -0.27 -19.27 -22.58
CA ASN A 171 0.39 -20.18 -21.63
C ASN A 171 1.66 -20.85 -22.21
N VAL A 172 1.78 -20.96 -23.54
CA VAL A 172 2.99 -21.47 -24.20
C VAL A 172 4.14 -20.46 -24.13
N SER A 173 3.87 -19.15 -24.10
CA SER A 173 4.90 -18.11 -24.01
C SER A 173 5.31 -17.78 -22.57
N LEU A 174 4.59 -18.29 -21.55
CA LEU A 174 4.91 -18.05 -20.14
C LEU A 174 6.35 -18.37 -19.74
N PRO A 175 6.99 -19.49 -20.15
CA PRO A 175 8.38 -19.76 -19.78
C PRO A 175 9.32 -18.64 -20.23
N THR A 176 9.09 -18.10 -21.43
CA THR A 176 9.88 -17.00 -21.98
C THR A 176 9.65 -15.71 -21.19
N ILE A 177 8.38 -15.36 -20.93
CA ILE A 177 8.03 -14.17 -20.14
C ILE A 177 8.64 -14.25 -18.73
N ILE A 178 8.60 -15.43 -18.11
CA ILE A 178 9.17 -15.66 -16.79
C ILE A 178 10.69 -15.52 -16.81
N SER A 179 11.35 -16.08 -17.82
CA SER A 179 12.81 -15.99 -17.96
C SER A 179 13.32 -14.58 -18.27
N SER A 180 12.48 -13.72 -18.87
CA SER A 180 12.84 -12.35 -19.23
C SER A 180 12.69 -11.34 -18.10
N ASP A 181 12.20 -11.76 -16.93
CA ASP A 181 11.89 -10.91 -15.78
C ASP A 181 10.93 -9.75 -16.13
N PRO A 182 9.60 -9.98 -16.12
CA PRO A 182 8.64 -8.98 -16.56
C PRO A 182 8.71 -7.73 -15.68
N TYR A 183 8.25 -6.60 -16.20
CA TYR A 183 8.25 -5.35 -15.44
C TYR A 183 7.29 -5.45 -14.23
N LEU A 184 7.86 -5.54 -13.04
CA LEU A 184 7.13 -5.73 -11.79
C LEU A 184 6.82 -4.42 -11.05
N VAL A 185 7.29 -3.28 -11.53
CA VAL A 185 7.10 -2.01 -10.82
C VAL A 185 5.62 -1.63 -10.83
N LEU A 186 5.05 -1.49 -9.64
CA LEU A 186 3.68 -1.05 -9.46
C LEU A 186 3.57 0.45 -9.82
N PRO A 187 2.51 0.85 -10.53
CA PRO A 187 2.23 2.26 -10.79
C PRO A 187 2.05 3.01 -9.46
N PRO A 188 2.39 4.30 -9.42
CA PRO A 188 1.97 5.15 -8.32
C PRO A 188 0.43 5.17 -8.26
N LYS A 189 -0.13 5.33 -7.05
CA LYS A 189 -1.57 5.48 -6.88
C LYS A 189 -2.07 6.61 -7.79
N TRP A 190 -3.05 6.30 -8.62
CA TRP A 190 -3.71 7.30 -9.45
C TRP A 190 -4.34 8.37 -8.56
N LYS A 191 -4.00 9.65 -8.81
CA LYS A 191 -4.68 10.80 -8.18
C LYS A 191 -5.87 11.17 -9.05
N ASN A 192 -7.06 11.22 -8.46
CA ASN A 192 -8.26 11.57 -9.21
C ASN A 192 -8.37 13.09 -9.28
N PRO A 193 -8.17 13.71 -10.46
CA PRO A 193 -8.23 15.17 -10.57
C PRO A 193 -9.59 15.75 -10.19
N LEU A 194 -10.66 14.94 -10.16
CA LEU A 194 -12.01 15.39 -9.82
C LEU A 194 -12.33 15.37 -8.32
N VAL A 195 -11.50 14.72 -7.51
CA VAL A 195 -11.75 14.52 -6.06
C VAL A 195 -10.65 15.15 -5.21
N ASP A 196 -9.44 15.27 -5.75
CA ASP A 196 -8.26 15.76 -5.02
C ASP A 196 -8.00 17.28 -5.19
N GLU A 197 -8.98 18.06 -5.69
CA GLU A 197 -8.98 19.54 -5.75
C GLU A 197 -9.76 20.18 -4.59
#